data_AF-A0NP75-F1
#
_entry.id   AF-A0NP75-F1
#
_cell.length_a   1.000
_cell.length_b   1.000
_cell.length_c   1.000
_cell.angle_alpha   90.00
_cell.angle_beta   90.00
_cell.angle_gamma   90.00
#
_symmetry.space_group_name_H-M   'P 1'
#
loop_
_entity.id
_entity.type
_entity.pdbx_description
1 polymer ?
#
loop_
_entity_poly.entity_id
_entity_poly.type
_entity_poly.pdbx_seq_one_letter_code
_entity_poly.pdbx_strand_id
1 'polypeptide(L)'
;MTIQTLVKHGLLIEGRLIRDTAQLKLDLLDLAGDEHKETIQGRLADEIIVTSAAQTQPLEFPSLKHFWENLLFRIGAVASMTALTSGVYDCDYYDPATGPEARLGSTDSARVSRYWAFETPGGTDADWQQVVTEEALAAILPQNGHALPFRGECAGAFQLTVFWGLLNGLGSERFCEIASQFGTMLVGPWTDNPATEFMAEKASLQDPPIPGDYMYFKNKDDYLEWAPDGFWQGLNAMYMGQDMLGTRHYSGMGASWLSEQNLRASLVNAYYHDCYPHIVACPQSEVRFTIRRLLQIPSTITKQALPLQSAHPSRGTVPTITALKAGGYQAIARDTYENQRTTVNECTTLFGITALDLHQQQSSGLENPASRFDAPGATIVLTYHDPEAGRRDPDAVVRVIVKLKPGLTAG
;
A
#
# COMPACT_ATOMS: atom_id res chain seq x y z
N MET A 1 -39.57 -21.14 -16.20
CA MET A 1 -38.41 -20.54 -15.49
C MET A 1 -37.61 -19.73 -16.49
N THR A 2 -37.34 -18.49 -16.11
CA THR A 2 -37.01 -17.35 -16.97
C THR A 2 -35.55 -17.37 -17.43
N ILE A 3 -35.34 -17.09 -18.72
CA ILE A 3 -34.04 -16.70 -19.29
C ILE A 3 -33.73 -15.29 -18.76
N GLN A 4 -33.22 -15.17 -17.54
CA GLN A 4 -32.88 -13.88 -16.92
C GLN A 4 -31.72 -14.02 -15.93
N THR A 5 -30.53 -14.32 -16.46
CA THR A 5 -29.25 -13.76 -15.99
C THR A 5 -28.20 -14.08 -17.05
N LEU A 6 -28.26 -13.38 -18.18
CA LEU A 6 -27.08 -13.25 -19.05
C LEU A 6 -26.07 -12.46 -18.23
N VAL A 7 -25.16 -13.18 -17.61
CA VAL A 7 -24.29 -12.61 -16.61
C VAL A 7 -23.42 -11.55 -17.27
N LYS A 8 -23.59 -10.29 -16.84
CA LYS A 8 -22.87 -9.13 -17.34
C LYS A 8 -21.45 -9.13 -16.76
N HIS A 9 -20.63 -10.10 -17.15
CA HIS A 9 -19.22 -10.11 -16.76
C HIS A 9 -18.40 -9.28 -17.75
N GLY A 10 -17.39 -8.55 -17.28
CA GLY A 10 -16.48 -7.76 -18.10
C GLY A 10 -16.67 -6.24 -17.96
N LEU A 11 -16.20 -5.49 -18.96
CA LEU A 11 -16.20 -4.03 -18.98
C LEU A 11 -17.57 -3.48 -19.39
N LEU A 12 -18.18 -2.64 -18.55
CA LEU A 12 -19.39 -1.90 -18.85
C LEU A 12 -19.09 -0.40 -18.94
N ILE A 13 -19.51 0.22 -20.03
CA ILE A 13 -19.44 1.68 -20.21
C ILE A 13 -20.87 2.16 -20.50
N GLU A 14 -21.36 3.12 -19.71
CA GLU A 14 -22.74 3.62 -19.80
C GLU A 14 -23.79 2.49 -19.70
N GLY A 15 -23.50 1.49 -18.85
CA GLY A 15 -24.33 0.30 -18.67
C GLY A 15 -24.33 -0.70 -19.84
N ARG A 16 -23.54 -0.44 -20.89
CA ARG A 16 -23.38 -1.31 -22.06
C ARG A 16 -22.14 -2.17 -21.91
N LEU A 17 -22.31 -3.48 -22.05
CA LEU A 17 -21.19 -4.42 -22.07
C LEU A 17 -20.36 -4.23 -23.33
N ILE A 18 -19.07 -3.98 -23.16
CA ILE A 18 -18.11 -3.90 -24.25
C ILE A 18 -17.76 -5.32 -24.72
N ARG A 19 -18.06 -5.60 -26.00
CA ARG A 19 -17.77 -6.89 -26.64
C ARG A 19 -16.65 -6.82 -27.68
N ASP A 20 -16.40 -5.63 -28.21
CA ASP A 20 -15.40 -5.38 -29.23
C ASP A 20 -14.38 -4.36 -28.68
N THR A 21 -13.24 -4.88 -28.23
CA THR A 21 -12.15 -4.07 -27.69
C THR A 21 -11.41 -3.28 -28.77
N ALA A 22 -11.44 -3.74 -30.03
CA ALA A 22 -10.85 -3.01 -31.15
C ALA A 22 -11.68 -1.77 -31.48
N GLN A 23 -13.02 -1.90 -31.51
CA GLN A 23 -13.91 -0.75 -31.67
C GLN A 23 -13.78 0.22 -30.50
N LEU A 24 -13.74 -0.27 -29.26
CA LEU A 24 -13.52 0.60 -28.09
C LEU A 24 -12.20 1.38 -28.20
N LYS A 25 -11.13 0.75 -28.68
CA LYS A 25 -9.85 1.46 -28.91
C LYS A 25 -10.00 2.59 -29.92
N LEU A 26 -10.75 2.38 -31.01
CA LEU A 26 -11.03 3.44 -31.99
C LEU A 26 -11.84 4.57 -31.37
N ASP A 27 -12.89 4.25 -30.60
CA ASP A 27 -13.73 5.25 -29.93
C ASP A 27 -12.89 6.11 -28.94
N LEU A 28 -11.92 5.49 -28.26
CA LEU A 28 -10.98 6.18 -27.38
C LEU A 28 -10.00 7.09 -28.15
N LEU A 29 -9.52 6.65 -29.32
CA LEU A 29 -8.64 7.45 -30.18
C LEU A 29 -9.36 8.67 -30.74
N ASP A 30 -10.64 8.52 -31.10
CA ASP A 30 -11.48 9.63 -31.55
C ASP A 30 -11.73 10.64 -30.42
N LEU A 31 -11.83 10.16 -29.17
CA LEU A 31 -12.00 11.01 -27.99
C LEU A 31 -10.72 11.76 -27.57
N ALA A 32 -9.56 11.13 -27.67
CA ALA A 32 -8.30 11.61 -27.08
C ALA A 32 -7.73 12.92 -27.66
N GLY A 33 -8.22 13.36 -28.83
CA GLY A 33 -7.53 14.38 -29.61
C GLY A 33 -6.12 13.95 -30.03
N ASP A 34 -5.28 14.88 -30.50
CA ASP A 34 -3.93 14.53 -30.99
C ASP A 34 -2.93 14.23 -29.86
N GLU A 35 -3.12 14.78 -28.66
CA GLU A 35 -2.17 14.73 -27.55
C GLU A 35 -1.97 13.32 -26.97
N HIS A 36 -3.01 12.47 -26.98
CA HIS A 36 -2.98 11.17 -26.32
C HIS A 36 -3.07 9.97 -27.28
N LYS A 37 -3.03 10.20 -28.60
CA LYS A 37 -3.14 9.12 -29.61
C LYS A 37 -2.06 8.07 -29.47
N GLU A 38 -0.80 8.50 -29.34
CA GLU A 38 0.33 7.57 -29.20
C GLU A 38 0.22 6.72 -27.93
N THR A 39 -0.21 7.33 -26.82
CA THR A 39 -0.45 6.65 -25.55
C THR A 39 -1.50 5.54 -25.68
N ILE A 40 -2.64 5.83 -26.32
CA ILE A 40 -3.73 4.85 -26.53
C ILE A 40 -3.33 3.78 -27.55
N GLN A 41 -2.50 4.12 -28.54
CA GLN A 41 -1.99 3.14 -29.50
C GLN A 41 -0.98 2.16 -28.89
N GLY A 42 -0.35 2.53 -27.76
CA GLY A 42 0.66 1.73 -27.10
C GLY A 42 0.16 0.39 -26.54
N ARG A 43 1.08 -0.58 -26.44
CA ARG A 43 0.81 -1.96 -25.98
C ARG A 43 0.20 -2.03 -24.58
N LEU A 44 0.60 -1.13 -23.68
CA LEU A 44 0.07 -1.10 -22.32
C LEU A 44 -1.41 -0.72 -22.30
N ALA A 45 -1.83 0.21 -23.17
CA ALA A 45 -3.23 0.57 -23.31
C ALA A 45 -4.07 -0.60 -23.86
N ASP A 46 -3.54 -1.32 -24.85
CA ASP A 46 -4.17 -2.55 -25.35
C ASP A 46 -4.38 -3.58 -24.25
N GLU A 47 -3.36 -3.81 -23.44
CA GLU A 47 -3.44 -4.75 -22.34
C GLU A 47 -4.50 -4.31 -21.31
N ILE A 48 -4.53 -3.02 -20.94
CA ILE A 48 -5.55 -2.47 -20.02
C ILE A 48 -6.96 -2.69 -20.57
N ILE A 49 -7.21 -2.38 -21.85
CA ILE A 49 -8.52 -2.52 -22.48
C ILE A 49 -8.95 -4.00 -22.50
N VAL A 50 -8.06 -4.89 -22.97
CA VAL A 50 -8.37 -6.32 -23.10
C VAL A 50 -8.59 -6.97 -21.73
N THR A 51 -7.72 -6.69 -20.76
CA THR A 51 -7.84 -7.26 -19.40
C THR A 51 -9.06 -6.71 -18.67
N SER A 52 -9.41 -5.42 -18.86
CA SER A 52 -10.65 -4.83 -18.33
C SER A 52 -11.89 -5.55 -18.87
N ALA A 53 -11.93 -5.87 -20.16
CA ALA A 53 -13.03 -6.61 -20.77
C ALA A 53 -13.11 -8.08 -20.32
N ALA A 54 -11.99 -8.65 -19.85
CA ALA A 54 -11.87 -10.05 -19.43
C ALA A 54 -12.16 -10.28 -17.93
N GLN A 55 -12.50 -9.25 -17.16
CA GLN A 55 -12.81 -9.42 -15.73
C GLN A 55 -14.07 -10.27 -15.54
N THR A 56 -14.07 -11.13 -14.51
CA THR A 56 -15.23 -11.93 -14.16
C THR A 56 -16.25 -11.15 -13.37
N GLN A 57 -15.86 -10.06 -12.69
CA GLN A 57 -16.81 -9.11 -12.11
C GLN A 57 -17.07 -7.95 -13.08
N PRO A 58 -18.27 -7.34 -13.05
CA PRO A 58 -18.55 -6.13 -13.82
C PRO A 58 -17.57 -5.01 -13.44
N LEU A 59 -16.89 -4.46 -14.42
CA LEU A 59 -16.09 -3.24 -14.27
C LEU A 59 -16.86 -2.08 -14.89
N GLU A 60 -17.49 -1.24 -14.07
CA GLU A 60 -18.45 -0.26 -14.55
C GLU A 60 -17.87 1.16 -14.61
N PHE A 61 -18.08 1.83 -15.74
CA PHE A 61 -17.75 3.24 -15.93
C PHE A 61 -18.98 4.04 -16.40
N PRO A 62 -19.21 5.23 -15.83
CA PRO A 62 -20.39 6.04 -16.12
C PRO A 62 -20.38 6.66 -17.51
N SER A 63 -19.21 6.77 -18.17
CA SER A 63 -19.06 7.30 -19.52
C SER A 63 -17.78 6.81 -20.18
N LEU A 64 -17.70 6.91 -21.51
CA LEU A 64 -16.47 6.65 -22.26
C LEU A 64 -15.33 7.57 -21.80
N LYS A 65 -15.63 8.84 -21.50
CA LYS A 65 -14.66 9.80 -20.95
C LYS A 65 -14.08 9.33 -19.61
N HIS A 66 -14.92 8.81 -18.72
CA HIS A 66 -14.45 8.32 -17.43
C HIS A 66 -13.58 7.06 -17.56
N PHE A 67 -13.88 6.18 -18.52
CA PHE A 67 -13.00 5.05 -18.83
C PHE A 67 -11.67 5.51 -19.43
N TRP A 68 -11.72 6.48 -20.35
CA TRP A 68 -10.52 7.09 -20.95
C TRP A 68 -9.61 7.75 -19.90
N GLU A 69 -10.15 8.55 -18.97
CA GLU A 69 -9.38 9.11 -17.86
C GLU A 69 -8.77 8.00 -17.00
N ASN A 70 -9.51 6.92 -16.72
CA ASN A 70 -8.98 5.77 -15.99
C ASN A 70 -7.83 5.05 -16.71
N LEU A 71 -7.94 4.91 -18.04
CA LEU A 71 -6.88 4.34 -18.86
C LEU A 71 -5.60 5.18 -18.75
N LEU A 72 -5.72 6.50 -18.92
CA LEU A 72 -4.59 7.42 -18.82
C LEU A 72 -3.98 7.44 -17.41
N PHE A 73 -4.82 7.44 -16.38
CA PHE A 73 -4.39 7.35 -14.99
C PHE A 73 -3.57 6.08 -14.72
N ARG A 74 -4.05 4.92 -15.17
CA ARG A 74 -3.32 3.65 -15.02
C ARG A 74 -1.96 3.67 -15.73
N ILE A 75 -1.91 4.19 -16.95
CA ILE A 75 -0.66 4.33 -17.70
C ILE A 75 0.30 5.28 -16.98
N GLY A 76 -0.19 6.42 -16.50
CA GLY A 76 0.57 7.38 -15.71
C GLY A 76 1.12 6.76 -14.41
N ALA A 77 0.32 5.95 -13.72
CA ALA A 77 0.71 5.27 -12.48
C ALA A 77 1.80 4.23 -12.74
N VAL A 78 1.67 3.41 -13.80
CA VAL A 78 2.71 2.45 -14.23
C VAL A 78 4.01 3.19 -14.58
N ALA A 79 3.94 4.27 -15.36
CA ALA A 79 5.11 5.08 -15.67
C ALA A 79 5.76 5.68 -14.42
N SER A 80 4.96 6.13 -13.46
CA SER A 80 5.43 6.68 -12.18
C SER A 80 6.10 5.62 -11.31
N MET A 81 5.56 4.40 -11.27
CA MET A 81 6.19 3.27 -10.61
C MET A 81 7.51 2.89 -11.28
N THR A 82 7.57 2.88 -12.62
CA THR A 82 8.83 2.68 -13.35
C THR A 82 9.86 3.75 -13.02
N ALA A 83 9.47 5.03 -12.98
CA ALA A 83 10.36 6.13 -12.61
C ALA A 83 10.89 5.97 -11.17
N LEU A 84 10.01 5.56 -10.24
CA LEU A 84 10.36 5.27 -8.85
C LEU A 84 11.39 4.15 -8.76
N THR A 85 11.17 3.01 -9.44
CA THR A 85 12.03 1.83 -9.30
C THR A 85 13.27 1.83 -10.21
N SER A 86 13.36 2.73 -11.18
CA SER A 86 14.55 2.93 -12.02
C SER A 86 15.52 3.98 -11.46
N GLY A 87 15.15 4.66 -10.37
CA GLY A 87 15.99 5.68 -9.74
C GLY A 87 15.89 7.06 -10.38
N VAL A 88 14.85 7.33 -11.19
CA VAL A 88 14.53 8.70 -11.64
C VAL A 88 14.12 9.56 -10.44
N TYR A 89 13.36 8.96 -9.51
CA TYR A 89 13.13 9.53 -8.19
C TYR A 89 14.16 8.95 -7.20
N ASP A 90 14.72 9.80 -6.35
CA ASP A 90 15.63 9.39 -5.28
C ASP A 90 14.83 8.75 -4.14
N CYS A 91 14.60 7.44 -4.21
CA CYS A 91 13.78 6.71 -3.24
C CYS A 91 14.60 5.66 -2.50
N ASP A 92 14.44 5.59 -1.18
CA ASP A 92 15.05 4.56 -0.34
C ASP A 92 14.19 4.28 0.91
N TYR A 93 14.40 3.14 1.55
CA TYR A 93 13.66 2.79 2.76
C TYR A 93 14.06 3.72 3.92
N TYR A 94 13.08 4.14 4.70
CA TYR A 94 13.36 4.78 5.98
C TYR A 94 13.90 3.74 6.96
N ASP A 95 15.08 4.03 7.51
CA ASP A 95 15.68 3.27 8.58
C ASP A 95 16.20 4.24 9.67
N PRO A 96 15.62 4.24 10.87
CA PRO A 96 16.04 5.11 11.96
C PRO A 96 17.49 4.82 12.43
N ALA A 97 18.05 3.65 12.13
CA ALA A 97 19.38 3.24 12.61
C ALA A 97 20.53 3.68 11.70
N THR A 98 20.31 3.81 10.38
CA THR A 98 21.36 4.19 9.41
C THR A 98 21.50 5.70 9.23
N GLY A 99 20.62 6.50 9.84
CA GLY A 99 20.74 7.95 9.91
C GLY A 99 20.24 8.80 8.73
N PRO A 100 19.69 8.30 7.60
CA PRO A 100 18.87 9.16 6.76
C PRO A 100 17.58 9.45 7.54
N GLU A 101 17.45 10.69 8.01
CA GLU A 101 16.18 11.18 8.54
C GLU A 101 15.08 10.95 7.50
N ALA A 102 13.88 10.60 7.96
CA ALA A 102 12.73 10.49 7.09
C ALA A 102 12.62 11.81 6.30
N ARG A 103 12.46 11.70 4.98
CA ARG A 103 12.41 12.86 4.08
C ARG A 103 11.45 12.65 2.93
N LEU A 104 10.63 13.67 2.65
CA LEU A 104 9.83 13.80 1.43
C LEU A 104 9.86 15.26 0.94
N GLY A 105 10.33 15.51 -0.29
CA GLY A 105 10.16 16.83 -0.94
C GLY A 105 11.11 17.95 -0.50
N SER A 106 12.29 17.61 0.02
CA SER A 106 13.33 18.58 0.35
C SER A 106 14.69 18.03 -0.09
N THR A 107 15.61 18.88 -0.57
CA THR A 107 17.03 18.52 -0.80
C THR A 107 18.03 19.40 -0.06
N ASP A 108 17.58 20.49 0.57
CA ASP A 108 18.41 21.43 1.33
C ASP A 108 18.98 20.89 2.65
N SER A 109 19.78 21.69 3.35
CA SER A 109 20.35 21.33 4.65
C SER A 109 19.37 21.43 5.81
N ALA A 110 18.25 22.15 5.64
CA ALA A 110 17.24 22.27 6.67
C ALA A 110 16.47 20.95 6.86
N ARG A 111 16.39 20.14 5.78
CA ARG A 111 15.70 18.83 5.77
C ARG A 111 14.21 18.91 6.11
N VAL A 112 13.66 20.11 6.06
CA VAL A 112 12.23 20.36 6.26
C VAL A 112 11.62 20.64 4.89
N SER A 113 10.56 19.93 4.56
CA SER A 113 9.74 20.24 3.39
C SER A 113 8.70 21.28 3.78
N ARG A 114 8.50 22.30 2.93
CA ARG A 114 7.38 23.23 3.10
C ARG A 114 6.04 22.60 2.74
N TYR A 115 6.07 21.52 1.95
CA TYR A 115 4.90 20.88 1.36
C TYR A 115 4.45 19.65 2.13
N TRP A 116 5.37 18.99 2.82
CA TRP A 116 5.14 17.72 3.49
C TRP A 116 5.60 17.82 4.94
N ALA A 117 4.68 17.61 5.87
CA ALA A 117 4.95 17.50 7.28
C ALA A 117 5.22 16.03 7.63
N PHE A 118 6.32 15.77 8.33
CA PHE A 118 6.59 14.46 8.90
C PHE A 118 5.76 14.32 10.20
N GLU A 119 4.85 13.35 10.25
CA GLU A 119 3.88 13.23 11.35
C GLU A 119 4.50 12.63 12.63
N THR A 120 5.54 11.81 12.48
CA THR A 120 6.15 11.08 13.60
C THR A 120 7.67 11.28 13.72
N PRO A 121 8.19 12.52 13.89
CA PRO A 121 9.62 12.76 14.13
C PRO A 121 10.19 11.93 15.28
N GLY A 122 11.21 11.10 14.97
CA GLY A 122 11.82 10.19 15.93
C GLY A 122 11.05 8.89 16.20
N GLY A 123 9.95 8.66 15.46
CA GLY A 123 9.22 7.40 15.41
C GLY A 123 9.82 6.40 14.42
N THR A 124 9.21 5.22 14.37
CA THR A 124 9.60 4.10 13.48
C THR A 124 8.88 4.10 12.14
N ASP A 125 7.89 4.97 11.98
CA ASP A 125 7.06 5.08 10.78
C ASP A 125 7.44 6.30 9.96
N ALA A 126 7.22 6.21 8.66
CA ALA A 126 7.61 7.22 7.69
C ALA A 126 6.37 7.87 7.09
N ASP A 127 5.65 8.60 7.95
CA ASP A 127 4.30 9.06 7.69
C ASP A 127 4.31 10.56 7.39
N TRP A 128 3.76 10.92 6.25
CA TRP A 128 3.79 12.27 5.72
C TRP A 128 2.39 12.76 5.40
N GLN A 129 2.13 14.00 5.81
CA GLN A 129 0.91 14.71 5.47
C GLN A 129 1.26 15.93 4.64
N GLN A 130 0.51 16.15 3.55
CA GLN A 130 0.58 17.40 2.82
C GLN A 130 0.20 18.56 3.74
N VAL A 131 1.02 19.61 3.77
CA VAL A 131 0.72 20.85 4.48
C VAL A 131 -0.50 21.52 3.82
N VAL A 132 -1.62 21.59 4.54
CA VAL A 132 -2.94 21.97 4.00
C VAL A 132 -2.99 23.39 3.43
N THR A 133 -2.10 24.29 3.86
CA THR A 133 -2.00 25.65 3.30
C THR A 133 -1.33 25.71 1.93
N GLU A 134 -0.69 24.63 1.50
CA GLU A 134 0.01 24.55 0.22
C GLU A 134 -0.83 23.86 -0.85
N GLU A 135 -0.71 24.31 -2.10
CA GLU A 135 -1.41 23.72 -3.24
C GLU A 135 -0.93 22.29 -3.54
N ALA A 136 -1.87 21.36 -3.76
CA ALA A 136 -1.56 19.94 -4.01
C ALA A 136 -0.63 19.74 -5.20
N LEU A 137 -0.81 20.51 -6.27
CA LEU A 137 0.04 20.45 -7.46
C LEU A 137 1.48 20.82 -7.14
N ALA A 138 1.67 21.88 -6.34
CA ALA A 138 3.00 22.32 -5.92
C ALA A 138 3.70 21.30 -5.00
N ALA A 139 2.93 20.59 -4.17
CA ALA A 139 3.46 19.58 -3.26
C ALA A 139 3.96 18.30 -3.96
N ILE A 140 3.38 17.94 -5.10
CA ILE A 140 3.71 16.69 -5.81
C ILE A 140 4.65 16.89 -7.02
N LEU A 141 4.79 18.13 -7.50
CA LEU A 141 5.74 18.48 -8.56
C LEU A 141 7.16 18.66 -8.01
N PRO A 142 8.20 18.17 -8.70
CA PRO A 142 9.57 18.57 -8.41
C PRO A 142 9.73 20.09 -8.61
N GLN A 143 10.24 20.81 -7.61
CA GLN A 143 10.58 22.24 -7.73
C GLN A 143 12.06 22.48 -7.35
N ASN A 144 12.64 23.59 -7.81
CA ASN A 144 13.99 23.97 -7.39
C ASN A 144 14.07 24.13 -5.86
N GLY A 145 15.02 23.44 -5.21
CA GLY A 145 15.14 23.35 -3.75
C GLY A 145 14.20 22.33 -3.08
N HIS A 146 13.28 21.75 -3.86
CA HIS A 146 12.30 20.74 -3.47
C HIS A 146 12.29 19.63 -4.52
N ALA A 147 13.42 18.93 -4.69
CA ALA A 147 13.33 17.61 -5.31
C ALA A 147 12.61 16.68 -4.31
N LEU A 148 11.98 15.61 -4.79
CA LEU A 148 11.24 14.65 -3.98
C LEU A 148 12.12 13.43 -3.66
N PRO A 149 13.20 13.52 -2.84
CA PRO A 149 13.73 12.30 -2.29
C PRO A 149 12.65 11.73 -1.36
N PHE A 150 12.40 10.44 -1.48
CA PHE A 150 11.49 9.71 -0.61
C PHE A 150 12.32 8.78 0.27
N ARG A 151 12.19 8.96 1.58
CA ARG A 151 12.66 8.02 2.61
C ARG A 151 11.45 7.57 3.38
N GLY A 152 10.90 6.43 2.98
CA GLY A 152 9.70 5.89 3.61
C GLY A 152 9.54 4.39 3.41
N GLU A 153 8.31 3.91 3.39
CA GLU A 153 8.02 2.49 3.22
C GLU A 153 7.23 2.22 1.92
N CYS A 154 7.01 0.94 1.61
CA CYS A 154 6.53 0.53 0.29
C CYS A 154 5.06 0.89 0.02
N ALA A 155 4.21 1.08 1.03
CA ALA A 155 2.86 1.62 0.88
C ALA A 155 2.89 3.10 0.47
N GLY A 156 3.69 3.93 1.15
CA GLY A 156 3.92 5.32 0.82
C GLY A 156 4.48 5.50 -0.60
N ALA A 157 5.43 4.64 -1.00
CA ALA A 157 5.93 4.61 -2.38
C ALA A 157 4.78 4.38 -3.38
N PHE A 158 3.91 3.42 -3.11
CA PHE A 158 2.76 3.14 -3.98
C PHE A 158 1.77 4.31 -3.99
N GLN A 159 1.48 4.93 -2.84
CA GLN A 159 0.57 6.08 -2.73
C GLN A 159 1.09 7.27 -3.54
N LEU A 160 2.41 7.53 -3.54
CA LEU A 160 3.02 8.51 -4.43
C LEU A 160 2.78 8.18 -5.91
N THR A 161 2.84 6.90 -6.31
CA THR A 161 2.52 6.51 -7.69
C THR A 161 1.04 6.69 -8.07
N VAL A 162 0.13 6.68 -7.10
CA VAL A 162 -1.28 7.06 -7.32
C VAL A 162 -1.36 8.55 -7.63
N PHE A 163 -0.77 9.42 -6.80
CA PHE A 163 -0.82 10.87 -7.02
C PHE A 163 -0.07 11.30 -8.29
N TRP A 164 1.14 10.77 -8.52
CA TRP A 164 1.87 11.00 -9.76
C TRP A 164 1.16 10.39 -10.97
N GLY A 165 0.45 9.27 -10.81
CA GLY A 165 -0.33 8.68 -11.87
C GLY A 165 -1.47 9.59 -12.33
N LEU A 166 -2.17 10.23 -11.37
CA LEU A 166 -3.20 11.24 -11.68
C LEU A 166 -2.58 12.43 -12.41
N LEU A 167 -1.46 12.95 -11.92
CA LEU A 167 -0.78 14.10 -12.54
C LEU A 167 -0.24 13.77 -13.95
N ASN A 168 0.53 12.70 -14.08
CA ASN A 168 1.21 12.33 -15.32
C ASN A 168 0.24 11.77 -16.37
N GLY A 169 -0.85 11.16 -15.93
CA GLY A 169 -1.88 10.62 -16.82
C GLY A 169 -2.89 11.67 -17.29
N LEU A 170 -3.35 12.55 -16.40
CA LEU A 170 -4.47 13.46 -16.66
C LEU A 170 -4.06 14.92 -16.86
N GLY A 171 -2.82 15.27 -16.55
CA GLY A 171 -2.32 16.64 -16.57
C GLY A 171 -2.70 17.45 -15.33
N SER A 172 -2.10 18.63 -15.22
CA SER A 172 -2.16 19.45 -14.01
C SER A 172 -3.56 19.98 -13.68
N GLU A 173 -4.33 20.39 -14.69
CA GLU A 173 -5.69 20.93 -14.50
C GLU A 173 -6.61 19.88 -13.88
N ARG A 174 -6.70 18.71 -14.53
CA ARG A 174 -7.55 17.60 -14.06
C ARG A 174 -7.08 17.02 -12.73
N PHE A 175 -5.76 16.98 -12.48
CA PHE A 175 -5.22 16.63 -11.17
C PHE A 175 -5.71 17.59 -10.08
N CYS A 176 -5.67 18.91 -10.29
CA CYS A 176 -6.14 19.89 -9.31
C CYS A 176 -7.63 19.73 -9.01
N GLU A 177 -8.45 19.47 -10.04
CA GLU A 177 -9.89 19.20 -9.86
C GLU A 177 -10.13 17.99 -8.97
N ILE A 178 -9.42 16.88 -9.21
CA ILE A 178 -9.54 15.65 -8.41
C ILE A 178 -8.96 15.85 -7.00
N ALA A 179 -7.84 16.57 -6.86
CA ALA A 179 -7.22 16.87 -5.57
C ALA A 179 -8.13 17.71 -4.67
N SER A 180 -8.90 18.64 -5.24
CA SER A 180 -9.89 19.41 -4.48
C SER A 180 -11.00 18.54 -3.86
N GLN A 181 -11.21 17.33 -4.38
CA GLN A 181 -12.23 16.39 -3.93
C GLN A 181 -11.71 15.35 -2.93
N PHE A 182 -10.49 14.83 -3.14
CA PHE A 182 -9.88 13.90 -2.19
C PHE A 182 -9.21 14.57 -0.99
N GLY A 183 -8.96 15.88 -1.06
CA GLY A 183 -8.42 16.67 0.04
C GLY A 183 -6.91 16.49 0.22
N THR A 184 -6.49 16.29 1.47
CA THR A 184 -5.08 16.30 1.87
C THR A 184 -4.38 15.00 1.48
N MET A 185 -3.30 15.07 0.68
CA MET A 185 -2.50 13.87 0.39
C MET A 185 -1.79 13.34 1.65
N LEU A 186 -1.81 12.02 1.80
CA LEU A 186 -1.10 11.29 2.86
C LEU A 186 -0.16 10.25 2.22
N VAL A 187 1.04 10.10 2.76
CA VAL A 187 2.05 9.12 2.30
C VAL A 187 2.58 8.36 3.53
N GLY A 188 2.39 7.04 3.56
CA GLY A 188 2.72 6.18 4.71
C GLY A 188 1.64 5.09 4.91
N PRO A 189 1.02 4.96 6.09
CA PRO A 189 0.07 3.90 6.37
C PRO A 189 -1.17 3.97 5.46
N TRP A 190 -1.82 2.82 5.28
CA TRP A 190 -3.04 2.71 4.49
C TRP A 190 -4.27 3.30 5.20
N THR A 191 -4.22 3.47 6.53
CA THR A 191 -5.36 3.93 7.33
C THR A 191 -5.72 5.37 6.99
N ASP A 192 -7.01 5.63 6.73
CA ASP A 192 -7.57 6.95 6.42
C ASP A 192 -6.93 7.70 5.24
N ASN A 193 -6.15 7.00 4.42
CA ASN A 193 -5.38 7.60 3.33
C ASN A 193 -6.23 7.80 2.07
N PRO A 194 -6.32 9.00 1.47
CA PRO A 194 -7.14 9.22 0.27
C PRO A 194 -6.69 8.39 -0.94
N ALA A 195 -5.41 7.99 -1.02
CA ALA A 195 -4.95 7.12 -2.10
C ALA A 195 -5.65 5.74 -2.07
N THR A 196 -6.11 5.27 -0.91
CA THR A 196 -6.83 3.98 -0.83
C THR A 196 -8.20 4.01 -1.48
N GLU A 197 -8.81 5.20 -1.63
CA GLU A 197 -10.10 5.34 -2.33
C GLU A 197 -9.97 4.96 -3.81
N PHE A 198 -8.80 5.21 -4.42
CA PHE A 198 -8.48 4.79 -5.79
C PHE A 198 -8.22 3.28 -5.91
N MET A 199 -8.25 2.57 -4.79
CA MET A 199 -8.02 1.12 -4.67
C MET A 199 -9.09 0.48 -3.78
N ALA A 200 -10.28 1.07 -3.69
CA ALA A 200 -11.34 0.60 -2.81
C ALA A 200 -11.92 -0.74 -3.28
N GLU A 201 -12.00 -0.96 -4.59
CA GLU A 201 -12.62 -2.15 -5.16
C GLU A 201 -11.72 -3.38 -5.04
N LYS A 202 -12.21 -4.40 -4.32
CA LYS A 202 -11.58 -5.73 -4.24
C LYS A 202 -11.69 -6.42 -5.61
N ALA A 203 -10.59 -7.00 -6.10
CA ALA A 203 -10.59 -7.80 -7.32
C ALA A 203 -10.15 -9.24 -7.06
N SER A 204 -10.63 -10.15 -7.91
CA SER A 204 -10.26 -11.56 -7.87
C SER A 204 -8.80 -11.74 -8.28
N LEU A 205 -8.06 -12.56 -7.54
CA LEU A 205 -6.72 -13.04 -7.92
C LEU A 205 -6.75 -14.04 -9.08
N GLN A 206 -7.92 -14.61 -9.40
CA GLN A 206 -8.08 -15.55 -10.53
C GLN A 206 -8.26 -14.84 -11.87
N ASP A 207 -8.73 -13.60 -11.83
CA ASP A 207 -8.88 -12.77 -13.02
C ASP A 207 -7.50 -12.26 -13.48
N PRO A 208 -7.30 -12.03 -14.79
CA PRO A 208 -6.07 -11.40 -15.25
C PRO A 208 -5.93 -10.01 -14.60
N PRO A 209 -4.77 -9.67 -14.00
CA PRO A 209 -4.55 -8.35 -13.47
C PRO A 209 -4.57 -7.31 -14.58
N ILE A 210 -5.08 -6.11 -14.29
CA ILE A 210 -5.08 -4.98 -15.22
C ILE A 210 -3.86 -4.12 -14.88
N PRO A 211 -3.03 -3.70 -15.85
CA PRO A 211 -1.87 -2.86 -15.54
C PRO A 211 -2.25 -1.64 -14.69
N GLY A 212 -1.45 -1.37 -13.68
CA GLY A 212 -1.71 -0.39 -12.62
C GLY A 212 -2.38 -0.98 -11.36
N ASP A 213 -2.99 -2.17 -11.41
CA ASP A 213 -3.62 -2.78 -10.24
C ASP A 213 -2.63 -2.91 -9.07
N TYR A 214 -3.12 -2.63 -7.87
CA TYR A 214 -2.39 -2.90 -6.64
C TYR A 214 -2.46 -4.39 -6.31
N MET A 215 -1.32 -4.94 -5.93
CA MET A 215 -1.08 -6.35 -5.69
C MET A 215 -0.25 -6.47 -4.41
N TYR A 216 -0.69 -7.28 -3.46
CA TYR A 216 0.13 -7.59 -2.29
C TYR A 216 0.71 -8.99 -2.42
N PHE A 217 2.03 -9.07 -2.54
CA PHE A 217 2.76 -10.33 -2.58
C PHE A 217 3.23 -10.68 -1.17
N LYS A 218 2.51 -11.57 -0.50
CA LYS A 218 2.71 -11.92 0.90
C LYS A 218 3.84 -12.94 1.04
N ASN A 219 4.67 -12.76 2.05
CA ASN A 219 5.58 -13.80 2.52
C ASN A 219 4.79 -14.92 3.25
N LYS A 220 5.47 -15.91 3.81
CA LYS A 220 4.82 -17.00 4.53
C LYS A 220 3.97 -16.47 5.69
N ASP A 221 2.81 -17.10 5.92
CA ASP A 221 1.78 -16.60 6.84
C ASP A 221 2.25 -16.47 8.31
N ASP A 222 3.29 -17.21 8.70
CA ASP A 222 3.91 -17.19 10.03
C ASP A 222 5.17 -16.31 10.11
N TYR A 223 5.47 -15.47 9.10
CA TYR A 223 6.67 -14.61 9.12
C TYR A 223 6.78 -13.80 10.42
N LEU A 224 5.70 -13.14 10.85
CA LEU A 224 5.69 -12.33 12.07
C LEU A 224 5.72 -13.15 13.38
N GLU A 225 5.51 -14.47 13.30
CA GLU A 225 5.70 -15.36 14.46
C GLU A 225 7.19 -15.51 14.80
N TRP A 226 8.01 -15.62 13.76
CA TRP A 226 9.44 -15.89 13.90
C TRP A 226 10.29 -14.62 13.82
N ALA A 227 9.83 -13.61 13.08
CA ALA A 227 10.47 -12.31 12.91
C ALA A 227 9.47 -11.16 13.22
N PRO A 228 9.06 -10.97 14.49
CA PRO A 228 8.11 -9.93 14.87
C PRO A 228 8.64 -8.50 14.64
N ASP A 229 9.95 -8.31 14.69
CA ASP A 229 10.68 -7.09 14.31
C ASP A 229 11.07 -7.07 12.80
N GLY A 230 10.68 -8.10 12.06
CA GLY A 230 11.00 -8.28 10.65
C GLY A 230 10.24 -7.33 9.74
N PHE A 231 10.92 -6.94 8.66
CA PHE A 231 10.43 -6.00 7.65
C PHE A 231 9.75 -6.69 6.45
N TRP A 232 10.08 -7.95 6.16
CA TRP A 232 9.77 -8.64 4.91
C TRP A 232 8.51 -9.51 4.96
N GLN A 233 7.44 -9.05 5.63
CA GLN A 233 6.16 -9.77 5.66
C GLN A 233 5.48 -9.88 4.29
N GLY A 234 5.89 -9.03 3.34
CA GLY A 234 5.40 -9.03 1.98
C GLY A 234 5.92 -7.83 1.20
N LEU A 235 5.32 -7.60 0.03
CA LEU A 235 5.64 -6.50 -0.86
C LEU A 235 4.36 -5.90 -1.43
N ASN A 236 4.21 -4.58 -1.24
CA ASN A 236 3.24 -3.76 -1.96
C ASN A 236 3.74 -3.56 -3.39
N ALA A 237 3.03 -4.11 -4.37
CA ALA A 237 3.45 -4.15 -5.77
C ALA A 237 2.34 -3.68 -6.71
N MET A 238 2.73 -3.09 -7.82
CA MET A 238 1.89 -2.73 -8.96
C MET A 238 2.08 -3.77 -10.05
N TYR A 239 1.00 -4.21 -10.66
CA TYR A 239 1.11 -4.96 -11.90
C TYR A 239 1.49 -4.04 -13.07
N MET A 240 2.60 -4.33 -13.75
CA MET A 240 3.22 -3.45 -14.74
C MET A 240 2.87 -3.79 -16.18
N GLY A 241 2.20 -4.92 -16.40
CA GLY A 241 1.93 -5.48 -17.71
C GLY A 241 2.81 -6.68 -18.05
N GLN A 242 2.63 -7.21 -19.25
CA GLN A 242 3.38 -8.38 -19.74
C GLN A 242 4.64 -7.97 -20.51
N ASP A 243 5.66 -8.83 -20.63
CA ASP A 243 6.72 -8.68 -21.63
C ASP A 243 6.27 -9.18 -23.03
N MET A 244 7.18 -9.18 -24.01
CA MET A 244 6.87 -9.67 -25.37
C MET A 244 6.55 -11.16 -25.43
N LEU A 245 6.91 -11.93 -24.40
CA LEU A 245 6.66 -13.37 -24.29
C LEU A 245 5.38 -13.66 -23.48
N GLY A 246 4.68 -12.64 -23.00
CA GLY A 246 3.49 -12.78 -22.16
C GLY A 246 3.78 -12.96 -20.67
N THR A 247 5.05 -12.87 -20.25
CA THR A 247 5.43 -12.96 -18.83
C THR A 247 4.94 -11.74 -18.09
N ARG A 248 4.22 -11.93 -16.98
CA ARG A 248 3.70 -10.85 -16.14
C ARG A 248 4.81 -10.26 -15.27
N HIS A 249 4.90 -8.93 -15.22
CA HIS A 249 5.85 -8.21 -14.39
C HIS A 249 5.17 -7.32 -13.36
N TYR A 250 5.86 -7.17 -12.23
CA TYR A 250 5.39 -6.43 -11.07
C TYR A 250 6.51 -5.51 -10.58
N SER A 251 6.15 -4.35 -10.04
CA SER A 251 7.12 -3.44 -9.43
C SER A 251 6.61 -2.86 -8.13
N GLY A 252 7.51 -2.60 -7.21
CA GLY A 252 7.26 -1.94 -5.94
C GLY A 252 8.58 -1.43 -5.39
N MET A 253 8.55 -0.78 -4.24
CA MET A 253 9.78 -0.29 -3.63
C MET A 253 10.74 -1.46 -3.35
N GLY A 254 11.96 -1.39 -3.87
CA GLY A 254 12.95 -2.49 -3.77
C GLY A 254 12.73 -3.65 -4.76
N ALA A 255 11.73 -3.57 -5.65
CA ALA A 255 11.45 -4.58 -6.66
C ALA A 255 11.12 -3.93 -8.01
N SER A 256 12.02 -4.02 -8.99
CA SER A 256 11.83 -3.40 -10.30
C SER A 256 11.64 -4.45 -11.39
N TRP A 257 10.48 -4.41 -12.05
CA TRP A 257 10.16 -5.24 -13.22
C TRP A 257 10.38 -6.76 -13.00
N LEU A 258 9.95 -7.28 -11.86
CA LEU A 258 10.16 -8.68 -11.50
C LEU A 258 8.99 -9.55 -11.93
N SER A 259 9.29 -10.76 -12.42
CA SER A 259 8.28 -11.80 -12.58
C SER A 259 7.80 -12.30 -11.21
N GLU A 260 6.63 -12.92 -11.16
CA GLU A 260 6.13 -13.53 -9.92
C GLU A 260 7.12 -14.56 -9.33
N GLN A 261 7.82 -15.32 -10.18
CA GLN A 261 8.84 -16.27 -9.74
C GLN A 261 10.02 -15.56 -9.05
N ASN A 262 10.45 -14.42 -9.58
CA ASN A 262 11.55 -13.66 -9.00
C ASN A 262 11.12 -12.99 -7.68
N LEU A 263 9.91 -12.44 -7.61
CA LEU A 263 9.34 -11.93 -6.36
C LEU A 263 9.30 -13.01 -5.27
N ARG A 264 8.87 -14.21 -5.64
CA ARG A 264 8.82 -15.38 -4.77
C ARG A 264 10.20 -15.72 -4.22
N ALA A 265 11.21 -15.77 -5.10
CA ALA A 265 12.58 -16.04 -4.69
C ALA A 265 13.10 -14.99 -3.69
N SER A 266 12.80 -13.70 -3.92
CA SER A 266 13.19 -12.61 -3.02
C SER A 266 12.61 -12.76 -1.62
N LEU A 267 11.30 -13.00 -1.49
CA LEU A 267 10.66 -13.14 -0.17
C LEU A 267 11.03 -14.45 0.54
N VAL A 268 11.23 -15.55 -0.20
CA VAL A 268 11.74 -16.80 0.38
C VAL A 268 13.13 -16.59 0.97
N ASN A 269 14.01 -15.88 0.27
CA ASN A 269 15.35 -15.58 0.78
C ASN A 269 15.29 -14.70 2.04
N ALA A 270 14.43 -13.68 2.05
CA ALA A 270 14.20 -12.86 3.24
C ALA A 270 13.67 -13.69 4.42
N TYR A 271 12.73 -14.60 4.18
CA TYR A 271 12.22 -15.51 5.20
C TYR A 271 13.35 -16.38 5.80
N TYR A 272 14.22 -16.98 4.96
CA TYR A 272 15.33 -17.80 5.47
C TYR A 272 16.35 -17.01 6.27
N HIS A 273 16.56 -15.75 5.93
CA HIS A 273 17.46 -14.87 6.66
C HIS A 273 16.87 -14.49 8.03
N ASP A 274 15.62 -14.01 8.05
CA ASP A 274 15.01 -13.43 9.25
C ASP A 274 14.44 -14.50 10.20
N CYS A 275 13.93 -15.59 9.65
CA CYS A 275 13.22 -16.63 10.39
C CYS A 275 14.07 -17.90 10.59
N TYR A 276 15.40 -17.84 10.50
CA TYR A 276 16.24 -19.04 10.70
C TYR A 276 15.98 -19.69 12.08
N PRO A 277 15.84 -21.03 12.17
CA PRO A 277 16.07 -22.06 11.15
C PRO A 277 14.80 -22.50 10.39
N HIS A 278 13.71 -21.75 10.46
CA HIS A 278 12.45 -22.10 9.81
C HIS A 278 12.55 -22.01 8.28
N ILE A 279 11.78 -22.85 7.59
CA ILE A 279 11.82 -22.96 6.12
C ILE A 279 10.43 -22.77 5.48
N VAL A 280 10.43 -22.58 4.15
CA VAL A 280 9.28 -22.49 3.28
C VAL A 280 9.26 -23.79 2.47
N ALA A 281 8.40 -24.73 2.87
CA ALA A 281 8.40 -26.07 2.31
C ALA A 281 7.85 -26.09 0.87
N CYS A 282 6.87 -25.24 0.59
CA CYS A 282 6.25 -25.08 -0.71
C CYS A 282 6.15 -23.60 -1.08
N PRO A 283 7.24 -23.00 -1.61
CA PRO A 283 7.25 -21.60 -2.03
C PRO A 283 6.08 -21.24 -2.94
N GLN A 284 5.64 -22.19 -3.78
CA GLN A 284 4.56 -22.00 -4.75
C GLN A 284 3.18 -21.73 -4.13
N SER A 285 2.92 -22.21 -2.92
CA SER A 285 1.66 -21.98 -2.19
C SER A 285 1.81 -21.12 -0.95
N GLU A 286 3.02 -21.00 -0.41
CA GLU A 286 3.24 -20.32 0.87
C GLU A 286 3.64 -18.85 0.71
N VAL A 287 4.30 -18.47 -0.38
CA VAL A 287 4.71 -17.09 -0.68
C VAL A 287 4.02 -16.66 -1.97
N ARG A 288 3.00 -15.81 -1.89
CA ARG A 288 1.98 -15.67 -2.95
C ARG A 288 1.29 -14.31 -2.93
N PHE A 289 0.65 -13.94 -4.04
CA PHE A 289 -0.31 -12.84 -4.01
C PHE A 289 -1.50 -13.19 -3.13
N THR A 290 -1.89 -12.30 -2.22
CA THR A 290 -3.07 -12.48 -1.36
C THR A 290 -4.08 -11.35 -1.49
N ILE A 291 -3.69 -10.20 -2.03
CA ILE A 291 -4.58 -9.06 -2.23
C ILE A 291 -4.43 -8.57 -3.67
N ARG A 292 -5.56 -8.25 -4.30
CA ARG A 292 -5.65 -7.45 -5.51
C ARG A 292 -6.68 -6.33 -5.32
N ARG A 293 -6.34 -5.13 -5.79
CA ARG A 293 -7.24 -3.98 -5.87
C ARG A 293 -7.18 -3.35 -7.24
N LEU A 294 -8.35 -2.94 -7.72
CA LEU A 294 -8.45 -2.22 -8.98
C LEU A 294 -7.98 -0.79 -8.75
N LEU A 295 -7.02 -0.34 -9.55
CA LEU A 295 -6.63 1.07 -9.57
C LEU A 295 -7.63 1.85 -10.42
N GLN A 296 -8.51 2.63 -9.79
CA GLN A 296 -9.55 3.36 -10.50
C GLN A 296 -9.79 4.75 -9.94
N ILE A 297 -10.13 5.70 -10.81
CA ILE A 297 -10.70 6.99 -10.42
C ILE A 297 -12.13 6.71 -9.90
N PRO A 298 -12.44 7.00 -8.63
CA PRO A 298 -13.79 6.83 -8.11
C PRO A 298 -14.77 7.76 -8.82
N SER A 299 -16.00 7.27 -9.06
CA SER A 299 -17.07 8.09 -9.64
C SER A 299 -17.51 9.22 -8.70
N THR A 300 -17.35 9.02 -7.40
CA THR A 300 -17.48 10.04 -6.35
C THR A 300 -16.32 9.90 -5.37
N ILE A 301 -15.66 11.02 -5.09
CA ILE A 301 -14.70 11.12 -3.98
C ILE A 301 -14.99 12.42 -3.24
N THR A 302 -15.18 12.34 -1.93
CA THR A 302 -15.37 13.53 -1.10
C THR A 302 -14.79 13.23 0.26
N LYS A 303 -13.58 13.73 0.51
CA LYS A 303 -12.98 13.76 1.84
C LYS A 303 -12.77 15.20 2.28
N GLN A 304 -12.97 15.43 3.57
CA GLN A 304 -12.63 16.71 4.18
C GLN A 304 -11.11 16.80 4.33
N ALA A 305 -10.58 18.02 4.22
CA ALA A 305 -9.18 18.28 4.55
C ALA A 305 -8.91 17.83 5.99
N LEU A 306 -7.85 17.04 6.19
CA LEU A 306 -7.47 16.56 7.50
C LEU A 306 -6.61 17.62 8.19
N PRO A 307 -6.91 18.00 9.44
CA PRO A 307 -6.00 18.86 10.20
C PRO A 307 -4.65 18.15 10.40
N LEU A 308 -3.58 18.92 10.57
CA LEU A 308 -2.28 18.36 10.93
C LEU A 308 -2.39 17.62 12.27
N GLN A 309 -1.94 16.36 12.32
CA GLN A 309 -1.89 15.60 13.57
C GLN A 309 -0.74 16.09 14.47
N SER A 310 -0.95 16.14 15.79
CA SER A 310 0.10 16.54 16.73
C SER A 310 1.10 15.40 16.94
N ALA A 311 2.37 15.67 16.70
CA ALA A 311 3.45 14.69 16.73
C ALA A 311 3.97 14.40 18.14
N HIS A 312 3.33 13.51 18.91
CA HIS A 312 3.90 12.94 20.14
C HIS A 312 3.40 11.50 20.39
N PRO A 313 4.03 10.48 19.78
CA PRO A 313 3.66 9.09 20.06
C PRO A 313 3.99 8.74 21.53
N SER A 314 3.08 8.03 22.21
CA SER A 314 3.38 7.48 23.53
C SER A 314 4.51 6.46 23.42
N ARG A 315 5.42 6.45 24.40
CA ARG A 315 6.48 5.42 24.47
C ARG A 315 6.01 4.15 25.16
N GLY A 316 4.84 4.16 25.81
CA GLY A 316 4.33 3.02 26.59
C GLY A 316 5.30 2.52 27.66
N THR A 317 5.01 1.34 28.20
CA THR A 317 5.85 0.64 29.19
C THR A 317 5.88 -0.84 28.89
N VAL A 318 7.00 -1.49 29.20
CA VAL A 318 7.11 -2.96 29.10
C VAL A 318 6.68 -3.58 30.44
N PRO A 319 5.59 -4.37 30.47
CA PRO A 319 5.16 -5.08 31.67
C PRO A 319 6.21 -6.14 32.10
N THR A 320 6.24 -6.46 33.38
CA THR A 320 7.07 -7.58 33.87
C THR A 320 6.60 -8.91 33.29
N ILE A 321 7.47 -9.92 33.27
CA ILE A 321 7.10 -11.29 32.83
C ILE A 321 5.93 -11.82 33.67
N THR A 322 5.90 -11.50 34.97
CA THR A 322 4.80 -11.88 35.86
C THR A 322 3.48 -11.22 35.45
N ALA A 323 3.51 -9.94 35.08
CA ALA A 323 2.33 -9.23 34.59
C ALA A 323 1.85 -9.76 33.22
N LEU A 324 2.76 -10.07 32.29
CA LEU A 324 2.42 -10.72 31.02
C LEU A 324 1.69 -12.05 31.25
N LYS A 325 2.25 -12.92 32.12
CA LYS A 325 1.61 -14.21 32.45
C LYS A 325 0.25 -14.03 33.11
N ALA A 326 0.11 -13.06 34.01
CA ALA A 326 -1.17 -12.73 34.63
C ALA A 326 -2.21 -12.23 33.60
N GLY A 327 -1.76 -11.53 32.55
CA GLY A 327 -2.57 -11.13 31.40
C GLY A 327 -2.81 -12.23 30.36
N GLY A 328 -2.49 -13.49 30.69
CA GLY A 328 -2.77 -14.65 29.83
C GLY A 328 -1.70 -14.95 28.75
N TYR A 329 -0.57 -14.23 28.75
CA TYR A 329 0.50 -14.45 27.78
C TYR A 329 1.34 -15.68 28.16
N GLN A 330 1.64 -16.53 27.18
CA GLN A 330 2.41 -17.75 27.33
C GLN A 330 3.75 -17.63 26.60
N ALA A 331 4.82 -18.16 27.18
CA ALA A 331 6.12 -18.18 26.51
C ALA A 331 6.11 -19.23 25.39
N ILE A 332 6.40 -18.80 24.17
CA ILE A 332 6.47 -19.68 22.97
C ILE A 332 7.91 -19.88 22.49
N ALA A 333 8.79 -18.95 22.81
CA ALA A 333 10.23 -19.04 22.56
C ALA A 333 11.00 -18.20 23.58
N ARG A 334 12.34 -18.21 23.49
CA ARG A 334 13.18 -17.33 24.32
C ARG A 334 12.81 -15.87 24.07
N ASP A 335 12.45 -15.19 25.17
CA ASP A 335 12.08 -13.77 25.18
C ASP A 335 10.87 -13.43 24.28
N THR A 336 10.08 -14.44 23.87
CA THR A 336 8.87 -14.28 23.06
C THR A 336 7.66 -14.84 23.79
N TYR A 337 6.62 -14.01 23.92
CA TYR A 337 5.37 -14.35 24.58
C TYR A 337 4.20 -14.13 23.64
N GLU A 338 3.14 -14.90 23.83
CA GLU A 338 1.96 -14.87 22.99
C GLU A 338 0.69 -14.88 23.82
N ASN A 339 -0.28 -14.06 23.43
CA ASN A 339 -1.67 -14.26 23.81
C ASN A 339 -2.48 -14.55 22.54
N GLN A 340 -2.99 -15.78 22.42
CA GLN A 340 -3.75 -16.24 21.25
C GLN A 340 -5.06 -15.49 21.06
N ARG A 341 -5.65 -14.96 22.14
CA ARG A 341 -6.95 -14.30 22.10
C ARG A 341 -7.13 -13.31 23.24
N THR A 342 -6.97 -12.03 22.92
CA THR A 342 -7.25 -10.88 23.79
C THR A 342 -7.90 -9.77 22.96
N THR A 343 -8.24 -8.64 23.55
CA THR A 343 -8.72 -7.46 22.81
C THR A 343 -7.61 -6.43 22.61
N VAL A 344 -7.80 -5.54 21.64
CA VAL A 344 -6.93 -4.35 21.47
C VAL A 344 -6.84 -3.56 22.77
N ASN A 345 -7.96 -3.34 23.46
CA ASN A 345 -8.00 -2.59 24.71
C ASN A 345 -7.23 -3.26 25.86
N GLU A 346 -7.40 -4.57 26.04
CA GLU A 346 -6.68 -5.34 27.06
C GLU A 346 -5.17 -5.29 26.83
N CYS A 347 -4.74 -5.47 25.57
CA CYS A 347 -3.34 -5.37 25.19
C CYS A 347 -2.80 -3.95 25.42
N THR A 348 -3.43 -2.93 24.85
CA THR A 348 -2.95 -1.53 24.96
C THR A 348 -2.91 -1.04 26.41
N THR A 349 -3.89 -1.42 27.23
CA THR A 349 -3.89 -1.14 28.68
C THR A 349 -2.69 -1.77 29.39
N LEU A 350 -2.34 -3.03 29.08
CA LEU A 350 -1.21 -3.73 29.68
C LEU A 350 0.14 -3.03 29.39
N PHE A 351 0.26 -2.41 28.22
CA PHE A 351 1.45 -1.66 27.81
C PHE A 351 1.38 -0.16 28.13
N GLY A 352 0.30 0.32 28.76
CA GLY A 352 0.14 1.73 29.12
C GLY A 352 0.00 2.66 27.91
N ILE A 353 -0.64 2.18 26.85
CA ILE A 353 -0.91 2.92 25.62
C ILE A 353 -2.39 2.86 25.27
N THR A 354 -2.77 3.50 24.17
CA THR A 354 -4.12 3.46 23.59
C THR A 354 -4.07 2.82 22.20
N ALA A 355 -5.24 2.50 21.63
CA ALA A 355 -5.34 2.02 20.25
C ALA A 355 -4.83 3.05 19.22
N LEU A 356 -4.74 4.34 19.57
CA LEU A 356 -4.21 5.38 18.69
C LEU A 356 -2.69 5.31 18.56
N ASP A 357 -2.01 4.72 19.54
CA ASP A 357 -0.56 4.50 19.54
C ASP A 357 -0.16 3.25 18.72
N LEU A 358 -1.13 2.49 18.22
CA LEU A 358 -0.86 1.35 17.35
C LEU A 358 -0.61 1.81 15.93
N HIS A 359 0.46 1.28 15.35
CA HIS A 359 0.91 1.58 13.99
C HIS A 359 0.69 0.38 13.08
N GLN A 360 0.70 0.60 11.77
CA GLN A 360 0.70 -0.50 10.80
C GLN A 360 2.08 -1.19 10.79
N GLN A 361 2.12 -2.52 10.71
CA GLN A 361 3.39 -3.23 10.50
C GLN A 361 3.97 -2.87 9.12
N GLN A 362 5.27 -2.59 9.07
CA GLN A 362 5.96 -2.24 7.82
C GLN A 362 5.84 -3.33 6.76
N SER A 363 5.70 -2.91 5.49
CA SER A 363 5.49 -3.82 4.36
C SER A 363 4.21 -4.63 4.39
N SER A 364 3.23 -4.24 5.20
CA SER A 364 1.94 -4.90 5.19
C SER A 364 1.10 -4.49 3.98
N GLY A 365 0.19 -5.37 3.58
CA GLY A 365 -0.80 -5.07 2.57
C GLY A 365 -1.95 -4.18 3.07
N LEU A 366 -2.77 -3.72 2.13
CA LEU A 366 -3.94 -2.86 2.36
C LEU A 366 -4.99 -3.49 3.32
N GLU A 367 -5.23 -4.80 3.22
CA GLU A 367 -6.28 -5.49 3.97
C GLU A 367 -5.81 -5.87 5.37
N ASN A 368 -6.50 -5.31 6.38
CA ASN A 368 -6.31 -5.51 7.82
C ASN A 368 -4.90 -6.00 8.24
N PRO A 369 -3.88 -5.16 7.98
CA PRO A 369 -2.51 -5.48 8.32
C PRO A 369 -2.34 -5.63 9.83
N ALA A 370 -1.41 -6.47 10.22
CA ALA A 370 -1.01 -6.55 11.62
C ALA A 370 -0.61 -5.15 12.13
N SER A 371 -1.03 -4.84 13.35
CA SER A 371 -0.60 -3.62 14.03
C SER A 371 0.66 -3.88 14.84
N ARG A 372 1.43 -2.83 15.07
CA ARG A 372 2.68 -2.88 15.81
C ARG A 372 2.78 -1.75 16.81
N PHE A 373 3.55 -2.00 17.86
CA PHE A 373 4.01 -1.00 18.80
C PHE A 373 5.41 -1.35 19.29
N ASP A 374 6.31 -0.37 19.30
CA ASP A 374 7.65 -0.50 19.85
C ASP A 374 7.73 0.22 21.20
N ALA A 375 7.73 -0.57 22.28
CA ALA A 375 8.00 -0.09 23.62
C ALA A 375 9.53 -0.09 23.87
N PRO A 376 10.05 0.74 24.80
CA PRO A 376 11.43 0.65 25.28
C PRO A 376 11.74 -0.76 25.81
N GLY A 377 12.30 -1.60 24.95
CA GLY A 377 12.65 -2.98 25.29
C GLY A 377 11.73 -4.08 24.81
N ALA A 378 10.68 -3.78 24.05
CA ALA A 378 9.83 -4.81 23.46
C ALA A 378 9.23 -4.36 22.13
N THR A 379 9.00 -5.32 21.25
CA THR A 379 8.19 -5.15 20.03
C THR A 379 6.92 -5.97 20.20
N ILE A 380 5.78 -5.32 20.00
CA ILE A 380 4.44 -5.90 20.17
C ILE A 380 3.77 -5.92 18.80
N VAL A 381 3.29 -7.09 18.37
CA VAL A 381 2.58 -7.28 17.11
C VAL A 381 1.19 -7.83 17.40
N LEU A 382 0.16 -7.20 16.83
CA LEU A 382 -1.24 -7.58 16.96
C LEU A 382 -1.77 -8.04 15.60
N THR A 383 -2.25 -9.28 15.53
CA THR A 383 -2.93 -9.84 14.35
C THR A 383 -4.41 -10.01 14.65
N TYR A 384 -5.26 -9.36 13.88
CA TYR A 384 -6.72 -9.41 14.04
C TYR A 384 -7.28 -10.77 13.63
N HIS A 385 -8.20 -11.30 14.44
CA HIS A 385 -8.92 -12.53 14.10
C HIS A 385 -10.00 -12.28 13.04
N ASP A 386 -10.65 -11.12 13.12
CA ASP A 386 -11.61 -10.67 12.12
C ASP A 386 -10.91 -9.75 11.11
N PRO A 387 -10.78 -10.14 9.82
CA PRO A 387 -10.16 -9.32 8.80
C PRO A 387 -10.94 -8.05 8.46
N GLU A 388 -12.18 -7.89 8.91
CA GLU A 388 -12.97 -6.67 8.69
C GLU A 388 -13.08 -5.79 9.94
N ALA A 389 -12.48 -6.20 11.06
CA ALA A 389 -12.46 -5.40 12.28
C ALA A 389 -11.67 -4.09 12.09
N GLY A 390 -12.16 -3.02 12.72
CA GLY A 390 -11.45 -1.73 12.72
C GLY A 390 -10.11 -1.84 13.45
N ARG A 391 -9.02 -1.38 12.82
CA ARG A 391 -7.65 -1.43 13.39
C ARG A 391 -7.50 -0.68 14.73
N ARG A 392 -8.42 0.23 15.03
CA ARG A 392 -8.42 1.03 16.27
C ARG A 392 -9.63 0.72 17.15
N ASP A 393 -10.39 -0.31 16.80
CA ASP A 393 -11.53 -0.75 17.61
C ASP A 393 -10.99 -1.40 18.90
N PRO A 394 -11.26 -0.82 20.08
CA PRO A 394 -10.79 -1.37 21.36
C PRO A 394 -11.30 -2.79 21.63
N ASP A 395 -12.46 -3.18 21.06
CA ASP A 395 -13.10 -4.47 21.29
C ASP A 395 -12.70 -5.53 20.25
N ALA A 396 -11.92 -5.15 19.24
CA ALA A 396 -11.43 -6.08 18.23
C ALA A 396 -10.58 -7.19 18.87
N VAL A 397 -10.90 -8.44 18.51
CA VAL A 397 -10.21 -9.61 19.03
C VAL A 397 -8.95 -9.86 18.23
N VAL A 398 -7.82 -9.96 18.93
CA VAL A 398 -6.48 -10.08 18.35
C VAL A 398 -5.71 -11.25 18.96
N ARG A 399 -4.81 -11.81 18.18
CA ARG A 399 -3.62 -12.54 18.65
C ARG A 399 -2.50 -11.53 18.84
N VAL A 400 -1.77 -11.63 19.93
CA VAL A 400 -0.66 -10.72 20.25
C VAL A 400 0.63 -11.50 20.44
N ILE A 401 1.69 -11.05 19.78
CA ILE A 401 3.07 -11.51 20.00
C ILE A 401 3.87 -10.39 20.62
N VAL A 402 4.61 -10.70 21.68
CA VAL A 402 5.49 -9.78 22.39
C VAL A 402 6.90 -10.34 22.33
N LYS A 403 7.83 -9.62 21.71
CA LYS A 403 9.26 -9.94 21.69
C LYS A 403 10.00 -8.97 22.59
N LEU A 404 10.60 -9.47 23.67
CA LEU A 404 11.46 -8.68 24.55
C LEU A 404 12.87 -8.56 23.95
N LYS A 405 13.44 -7.35 24.01
CA LYS A 405 14.81 -7.09 23.56
C LYS A 405 15.83 -7.67 24.57
N PRO A 406 16.98 -8.19 24.10
CA PRO A 406 17.99 -8.78 24.98
C PRO A 406 18.47 -7.80 26.06
N GLY A 407 18.62 -8.27 27.31
CA GLY A 407 19.22 -7.50 28.40
C GLY A 407 18.24 -6.79 29.36
N LEU A 408 16.92 -6.93 29.16
CA LEU A 408 15.89 -6.36 30.05
C LEU A 408 15.18 -7.40 30.94
N THR A 409 15.69 -8.63 30.97
CA THR A 409 15.06 -9.79 31.63
C THR A 409 15.46 -9.99 33.10
N ALA A 410 15.54 -8.91 33.89
CA ALA A 410 15.68 -9.01 35.33
C ALA A 410 14.52 -8.28 36.02
N GLY A 411 13.40 -9.00 36.18
CA GLY A 411 12.20 -8.59 36.91
C GLY A 411 11.28 -9.78 37.14
#